data_AF-A0A4Q3TQL2-F1
#
_entry.id   AF-A0A4Q3TQL2-F1
#
_cell.length_a   1.000
_cell.length_b   1.000
_cell.length_c   1.000
_cell.angle_alpha   90.00
_cell.angle_beta   90.00
_cell.angle_gamma   90.00
#
_symmetry.space_group_name_H-M   'P 1'
#
loop_
_entity.id
_entity.type
_entity.pdbx_description
1 polymer ?
#
loop_
_entity_poly.entity_id
_entity_poly.type
_entity_poly.pdbx_seq_one_letter_code
_entity_poly.pdbx_strand_id
1 'polypeptide(L)'
;MTQLLRIDNPLFGPGLTLPQRLCYLNAMLHFQFPLPRIVFLTSPLAYLLAGQNVIHAAAPIIFAYAAPHLFGAMIATHRVQSGKRRLFWSEIYESLLAFHLLRPTIEPLINPKLGSFNVTAKGGVIEKSFFDYSSVMPHIVVSALLMAGIIVGVSRMLWGTADFWTLMLNTAWSVFSLLILVSAVLIGREHRQTRQNVRVEAALPVSLYFDNGSVVDAVTEDASIGGLAVRVPRELDLANTQVTEIELRTGGEHLILPVQQAGVGEGLVRLRFLDLSFEQRMGLSVAVLGRSDAWETSDVKLENTVLREAR
;
A
#
# COMPACT_ATOMS: atom_id res chain seq x y z
N MET A 1 14.20 11.18 7.22
CA MET A 1 13.48 12.38 7.72
C MET A 1 13.84 12.73 9.17
N THR A 2 13.83 11.78 10.11
CA THR A 2 14.21 12.07 11.51
C THR A 2 15.62 12.63 11.67
N GLN A 3 16.58 12.16 10.87
CA GLN A 3 17.94 12.72 10.86
C GLN A 3 17.97 14.19 10.41
N LEU A 4 17.24 14.54 9.34
CA LEU A 4 17.12 15.93 8.86
C LEU A 4 16.45 16.83 9.91
N LEU A 5 15.42 16.31 10.61
CA LEU A 5 14.77 17.02 11.71
C LEU A 5 15.77 17.38 12.82
N ARG A 6 16.76 16.52 13.09
CA ARG A 6 17.75 16.72 14.14
C ARG A 6 18.97 17.53 13.72
N ILE A 7 19.49 17.33 12.50
CA ILE A 7 20.69 18.02 12.01
C ILE A 7 20.33 19.41 11.50
N ASP A 8 19.38 19.50 10.57
CA ASP A 8 19.10 20.74 9.84
C ASP A 8 18.04 21.61 10.52
N ASN A 9 17.13 20.97 11.25
CA ASN A 9 15.99 21.57 11.96
C ASN A 9 15.26 22.69 11.16
N PRO A 10 14.15 22.36 10.47
CA PRO A 10 13.47 23.30 9.58
C PRO A 10 12.95 24.56 10.29
N LEU A 11 12.79 24.53 11.63
CA LEU A 11 12.28 25.67 12.39
C LEU A 11 13.31 26.78 12.61
N PHE A 12 14.61 26.46 12.63
CA PHE A 12 15.67 27.43 12.95
C PHE A 12 16.68 27.62 11.80
N GLY A 13 16.66 26.78 10.77
CA GLY A 13 17.54 26.95 9.61
C GLY A 13 17.34 28.31 8.90
N PRO A 14 18.40 28.95 8.36
CA PRO A 14 18.26 30.19 7.59
C PRO A 14 17.55 29.95 6.25
N GLY A 15 17.02 31.02 5.64
CA GLY A 15 16.53 30.98 4.25
C GLY A 15 15.12 30.43 4.01
N LEU A 16 14.38 30.04 5.06
CA LEU A 16 12.99 29.58 4.94
C LEU A 16 11.98 30.58 5.53
N THR A 17 10.90 30.81 4.78
CA THR A 17 9.72 31.55 5.24
C THR A 17 8.89 30.70 6.21
N LEU A 18 8.10 31.33 7.10
CA LEU A 18 7.29 30.61 8.09
C LEU A 18 6.38 29.52 7.47
N PRO A 19 5.65 29.75 6.36
CA PRO A 19 4.86 28.70 5.73
C PRO A 19 5.70 27.50 5.28
N GLN A 20 6.88 27.75 4.67
CA GLN A 20 7.79 26.68 4.24
C GLN A 20 8.31 25.88 5.44
N ARG A 21 8.64 26.55 6.55
CA ARG A 21 9.06 25.88 7.80
C ARG A 21 7.99 24.93 8.31
N LEU A 22 6.73 25.39 8.33
CA LEU A 22 5.60 24.56 8.77
C LEU A 22 5.36 23.38 7.83
N CYS A 23 5.50 23.56 6.52
CA CYS A 23 5.41 22.46 5.55
C CYS A 23 6.50 21.39 5.79
N TYR A 24 7.76 21.80 5.94
CA TYR A 24 8.85 20.87 6.24
C TYR A 24 8.69 20.21 7.60
N LEU A 25 8.29 20.97 8.61
CA LEU A 25 8.03 20.42 9.95
C LEU A 25 6.93 19.36 9.91
N ASN A 26 5.81 19.65 9.25
CA ASN A 26 4.71 18.69 9.09
C ASN A 26 5.18 17.40 8.39
N ALA A 27 5.93 17.54 7.29
CA ALA A 27 6.49 16.40 6.57
C ALA A 27 7.44 15.56 7.44
N MET A 28 8.26 16.19 8.29
CA MET A 28 9.21 15.50 9.16
C MET A 28 8.54 14.86 10.40
N LEU A 29 7.56 15.55 11.00
CA LEU A 29 6.79 15.05 12.15
C LEU A 29 5.93 13.84 11.78
N HIS A 30 5.44 13.77 10.54
CA HIS A 30 4.69 12.62 10.06
C HIS A 30 5.47 11.31 10.25
N PHE A 31 6.79 11.29 10.00
CA PHE A 31 7.62 10.09 10.18
C PHE A 31 7.91 9.72 11.65
N GLN A 32 7.45 10.52 12.61
CA GLN A 32 7.54 10.18 14.03
C GLN A 32 6.36 9.32 14.50
N PHE A 33 5.39 8.99 13.62
CA PHE A 33 4.21 8.19 13.94
C PHE A 33 4.48 6.85 14.66
N PRO A 34 5.60 6.12 14.46
CA PRO A 34 5.82 4.85 15.16
C PRO A 34 5.73 4.96 16.68
N LEU A 35 6.23 6.07 17.24
CA LEU A 35 6.25 6.33 18.67
C LEU A 35 4.83 6.46 19.27
N PRO A 36 4.01 7.46 18.89
CA PRO A 36 2.66 7.59 19.41
C PRO A 36 1.81 6.36 19.06
N ARG A 37 2.04 5.73 17.90
CA ARG A 37 1.28 4.54 17.49
C ARG A 37 1.45 3.39 18.49
N ILE A 38 2.68 3.05 18.86
CA ILE A 38 2.95 1.99 19.84
C ILE A 38 2.43 2.37 21.23
N VAL A 39 2.58 3.64 21.63
CA VAL A 39 2.05 4.14 22.90
C VAL A 39 0.52 3.99 22.94
N PHE A 40 -0.22 4.39 21.91
CA PHE A 40 -1.68 4.26 21.86
C PHE A 40 -2.16 2.81 21.78
N LEU A 41 -1.40 1.93 21.13
CA LEU A 41 -1.71 0.49 21.09
C LEU A 41 -1.50 -0.17 22.46
N THR A 42 -0.56 0.31 23.27
CA THR A 42 -0.17 -0.34 24.54
C THR A 42 -0.70 0.36 25.79
N SER A 43 -1.15 1.62 25.69
CA SER A 43 -1.59 2.42 26.84
C SER A 43 -2.68 1.76 27.70
N PRO A 44 -3.68 1.02 27.16
CA PRO A 44 -4.68 0.38 28.01
C PRO A 44 -4.12 -0.73 28.90
N LEU A 45 -3.01 -1.35 28.49
CA LEU A 45 -2.38 -2.45 29.24
C LEU A 45 -1.89 -2.01 30.61
N ALA A 46 -1.47 -0.75 30.73
CA ALA A 46 -1.04 -0.17 32.01
C ALA A 46 -2.16 -0.25 33.06
N TYR A 47 -3.40 0.05 32.66
CA TYR A 47 -4.55 -0.03 33.57
C TYR A 47 -5.08 -1.45 33.72
N LEU A 48 -5.22 -2.18 32.60
CA LEU A 48 -5.85 -3.50 32.61
C LEU A 48 -5.00 -4.55 33.32
N LEU A 49 -3.68 -4.57 33.07
CA LEU A 49 -2.77 -5.57 33.64
C LEU A 49 -2.07 -5.08 34.91
N ALA A 50 -1.61 -3.82 34.94
CA ALA A 50 -0.83 -3.29 36.08
C ALA A 50 -1.67 -2.42 37.04
N GLY A 51 -2.95 -2.19 36.75
CA GLY A 51 -3.83 -1.37 37.59
C GLY A 51 -3.46 0.12 37.64
N GLN A 52 -2.57 0.59 36.76
CA GLN A 52 -2.05 1.96 36.77
C GLN A 52 -2.92 2.88 35.92
N ASN A 53 -3.38 3.98 36.51
CA ASN A 53 -4.12 5.01 35.78
C ASN A 53 -3.15 5.90 35.00
N VAL A 54 -3.24 5.87 33.67
CA VAL A 54 -2.46 6.76 32.80
C VAL A 54 -3.07 8.16 32.74
N ILE A 55 -4.39 8.26 32.89
CA ILE A 55 -5.14 9.53 32.82
C ILE A 55 -5.90 9.72 34.14
N HIS A 56 -5.62 10.82 34.83
CA HIS A 56 -6.33 11.21 36.05
C HIS A 56 -7.62 11.97 35.71
N ALA A 57 -8.61 11.28 35.16
CA ALA A 57 -9.94 11.84 34.90
C ALA A 57 -11.00 10.73 34.91
N ALA A 58 -12.24 11.09 35.23
CA ALA A 58 -13.36 10.15 35.14
C ALA A 58 -13.61 9.75 33.68
N ALA A 59 -13.77 8.45 33.42
CA ALA A 59 -13.96 7.93 32.06
C ALA A 59 -15.11 8.59 31.26
N PRO A 60 -16.28 8.91 31.85
CA PRO A 60 -17.34 9.63 31.13
C PRO A 60 -16.91 11.03 30.66
N ILE A 61 -16.08 11.74 31.45
CA ILE A 61 -15.55 13.05 31.08
C ILE A 61 -14.60 12.88 29.88
N ILE A 62 -13.68 11.92 29.94
CA ILE A 62 -12.77 11.62 28.82
C ILE A 62 -13.58 11.36 27.55
N PHE A 63 -14.61 10.53 27.63
CA PHE A 63 -15.46 10.21 26.47
C PHE A 63 -16.19 11.43 25.92
N ALA A 64 -16.74 12.29 26.79
CA ALA A 64 -17.45 13.50 26.40
C ALA A 64 -16.59 14.49 25.59
N TYR A 65 -15.27 14.54 25.84
CA TYR A 65 -14.34 15.36 25.07
C TYR A 65 -13.73 14.62 23.87
N ALA A 66 -13.36 13.35 24.05
CA ALA A 66 -12.66 12.57 23.03
C ALA A 66 -13.57 12.22 21.85
N ALA A 67 -14.81 11.81 22.09
CA ALA A 67 -15.69 11.38 21.00
C ALA A 67 -15.97 12.51 20.00
N PRO A 68 -16.45 13.71 20.39
CA PRO A 68 -16.66 14.81 19.43
C PRO A 68 -15.38 15.20 18.69
N HIS A 69 -14.24 15.19 19.39
CA HIS A 69 -12.94 15.49 18.80
C HIS A 69 -12.56 14.48 17.70
N LEU A 70 -12.68 13.18 17.98
CA LEU A 70 -12.39 12.11 17.02
C LEU A 70 -13.30 12.19 15.80
N PHE A 71 -14.60 12.40 15.99
CA PHE A 71 -15.54 12.58 14.88
C PHE A 71 -15.21 13.81 14.02
N GLY A 72 -14.93 14.95 14.66
CA GLY A 72 -14.53 16.17 13.95
C GLY A 72 -13.25 15.99 13.14
N ALA A 73 -12.24 15.35 13.73
CA ALA A 73 -10.98 15.04 13.06
C ALA A 73 -11.18 14.10 11.86
N MET A 74 -12.02 13.07 12.01
CA MET A 74 -12.37 12.15 10.93
C MET A 74 -13.05 12.86 9.75
N ILE A 75 -14.05 13.72 10.02
CA ILE A 75 -14.76 14.47 8.97
C ILE A 75 -13.82 15.44 8.25
N ALA A 76 -13.00 16.18 9.01
CA ALA A 76 -12.02 17.10 8.43
C ALA A 76 -11.03 16.35 7.51
N THR A 77 -10.51 15.23 8.00
CA THR A 77 -9.58 14.37 7.24
C THR A 77 -10.22 13.83 5.96
N HIS A 78 -11.47 13.38 6.03
CA HIS A 78 -12.20 12.88 4.87
C HIS A 78 -12.42 13.98 3.80
N ARG A 79 -12.76 15.20 4.24
CA ARG A 79 -12.94 16.35 3.33
C ARG A 79 -11.64 16.78 2.65
N VAL A 80 -10.55 16.88 3.40
CA VAL A 80 -9.24 17.28 2.86
C VAL A 80 -8.72 16.26 1.85
N GLN A 81 -9.01 14.97 2.04
CA GLN A 81 -8.55 13.90 1.15
C GLN A 81 -9.55 13.56 0.03
N SER A 82 -10.63 14.34 -0.12
CA SER A 82 -11.69 14.13 -1.12
C SER A 82 -12.25 12.70 -1.12
N GLY A 83 -12.29 12.03 0.03
CA GLY A 83 -12.75 10.64 0.15
C GLY A 83 -11.86 9.57 -0.51
N LYS A 84 -10.71 9.94 -1.08
CA LYS A 84 -9.82 8.99 -1.79
C LYS A 84 -9.15 7.96 -0.87
N ARG A 85 -9.00 8.29 0.42
CA ARG A 85 -8.44 7.40 1.44
C ARG A 85 -9.54 6.96 2.39
N ARG A 86 -9.75 5.64 2.52
CA ARG A 86 -10.75 5.14 3.49
C ARG A 86 -10.25 5.34 4.92
N LEU A 87 -11.19 5.64 5.81
CA LEU A 87 -10.96 6.23 7.14
C LEU A 87 -9.97 5.45 8.02
N PHE A 88 -9.99 4.12 7.97
CA PHE A 88 -9.16 3.25 8.83
C PHE A 88 -7.92 2.69 8.15
N TRP A 89 -7.71 2.92 6.86
CA TRP A 89 -6.52 2.38 6.18
C TRP A 89 -5.24 2.99 6.74
N SER A 90 -5.24 4.29 7.08
CA SER A 90 -4.08 4.94 7.70
C SER A 90 -3.68 4.26 9.00
N GLU A 91 -4.66 3.94 9.85
CA GLU A 91 -4.45 3.31 11.14
C GLU A 91 -3.83 1.92 10.99
N ILE A 92 -4.32 1.13 10.03
CA ILE A 92 -3.79 -0.22 9.74
C ILE A 92 -2.37 -0.13 9.15
N TYR A 93 -2.15 0.72 8.14
CA TYR A 93 -0.84 0.91 7.52
C TYR A 93 0.22 1.36 8.52
N GLU A 94 -0.10 2.36 9.34
CA GLU A 94 0.83 2.85 10.36
C GLU A 94 1.07 1.78 11.44
N SER A 95 0.05 1.06 11.89
CA SER A 95 0.23 -0.01 12.88
C SER A 95 1.09 -1.16 12.34
N LEU A 96 0.94 -1.51 11.06
CA LEU A 96 1.79 -2.51 10.39
C LEU A 96 3.26 -2.08 10.40
N LEU A 97 3.53 -0.82 10.07
CA LEU A 97 4.90 -0.30 9.95
C LEU A 97 5.51 0.13 11.29
N ALA A 98 4.71 0.42 12.31
CA ALA A 98 5.16 1.07 13.54
C ALA A 98 6.31 0.31 14.23
N PHE A 99 6.17 -0.99 14.47
CA PHE A 99 7.21 -1.76 15.16
C PHE A 99 8.50 -1.86 14.33
N HIS A 100 8.39 -1.96 13.01
CA HIS A 100 9.52 -2.01 12.09
C HIS A 100 10.27 -0.68 12.01
N LEU A 101 9.53 0.43 12.05
CA LEU A 101 10.07 1.77 11.94
C LEU A 101 10.48 2.37 13.29
N LEU A 102 10.15 1.73 14.41
CA LEU A 102 10.48 2.25 15.73
C LEU A 102 11.98 2.51 15.90
N ARG A 103 12.80 1.50 15.60
CA ARG A 103 14.27 1.58 15.69
C ARG A 103 14.86 2.67 14.77
N PRO A 104 14.61 2.65 13.44
CA PRO A 104 15.14 3.69 12.55
C PRO A 104 14.52 5.09 12.79
N THR A 105 13.45 5.21 13.58
CA THR A 105 12.93 6.49 14.05
C THR A 105 13.63 6.96 15.33
N ILE A 106 13.85 6.09 16.32
CA ILE A 106 14.48 6.46 17.61
C ILE A 106 15.98 6.70 17.47
N GLU A 107 16.71 5.83 16.76
CA GLU A 107 18.17 5.92 16.69
C GLU A 107 18.65 7.28 16.16
N PRO A 108 18.15 7.81 15.02
CA PRO A 108 18.55 9.12 14.53
C PRO A 108 18.03 10.27 15.42
N LEU A 109 16.95 10.05 16.16
CA LEU A 109 16.43 11.04 17.11
C LEU A 109 17.40 11.20 18.29
N ILE A 110 17.98 10.11 18.79
CA ILE A 110 18.97 10.17 19.87
C ILE A 110 20.33 10.60 19.33
N ASN A 111 20.85 9.89 18.33
CA ASN A 111 22.13 10.17 17.69
C ASN A 111 21.98 10.10 16.16
N PRO A 112 22.03 11.24 15.45
CA PRO A 112 21.80 11.28 14.01
C PRO A 112 22.85 10.50 13.20
N LYS A 113 24.02 10.18 13.77
CA LYS A 113 25.06 9.38 13.10
C LYS A 113 24.75 7.88 13.07
N LEU A 114 23.79 7.41 13.89
CA LEU A 114 23.39 5.99 13.94
C LEU A 114 22.29 5.66 12.93
N GLY A 115 21.76 6.65 12.21
CA GLY A 115 20.73 6.45 11.20
C GLY A 115 21.25 5.66 10.00
N SER A 116 21.12 4.34 10.05
CA SER A 116 21.32 3.47 8.90
C SER A 116 20.03 2.70 8.63
N PHE A 117 19.55 2.77 7.39
CA PHE A 117 18.39 1.98 6.95
C PHE A 117 18.92 0.87 6.06
N ASN A 118 19.02 -0.33 6.62
CA ASN A 118 19.50 -1.47 5.85
C ASN A 118 18.42 -1.86 4.84
N VAL A 119 18.72 -1.72 3.55
CA VAL A 119 17.76 -2.01 2.48
C VAL A 119 17.54 -3.51 2.43
N THR A 120 16.33 -3.97 2.70
CA THR A 120 15.92 -5.36 2.44
C THR A 120 16.17 -5.67 0.97
N ALA A 121 16.82 -6.80 0.68
CA ALA A 121 17.08 -7.22 -0.70
C ALA A 121 15.77 -7.27 -1.49
N LYS A 122 15.60 -6.30 -2.40
CA LYS A 122 14.45 -6.27 -3.32
C LYS A 122 14.75 -7.24 -4.46
N GLY A 123 14.03 -8.36 -4.53
CA GLY A 123 13.98 -9.16 -5.75
C GLY A 123 13.95 -10.67 -5.51
N GLY A 124 12.93 -11.31 -6.08
CA GLY A 124 12.78 -12.76 -6.15
C GLY A 124 11.33 -13.14 -6.44
N VAL A 125 11.11 -14.16 -7.27
CA VAL A 125 9.79 -14.77 -7.38
C VAL A 125 9.49 -15.45 -6.06
N ILE A 126 8.44 -15.01 -5.37
CA ILE A 126 7.95 -15.71 -4.19
C ILE A 126 7.10 -16.88 -4.69
N GLU A 127 7.75 -17.99 -5.03
CA GLU A 127 7.07 -19.17 -5.58
C GLU A 127 6.04 -19.75 -4.60
N LYS A 128 6.30 -19.62 -3.29
CA LYS A 128 5.44 -20.05 -2.19
C LYS A 128 5.22 -18.90 -1.22
N SER A 129 3.96 -18.65 -0.86
CA SER A 129 3.64 -17.73 0.25
C SER A 129 4.33 -18.23 1.51
N PHE A 130 5.19 -17.40 2.09
CA PHE A 130 5.80 -17.65 3.38
C PHE A 130 5.35 -16.57 4.35
N PHE A 131 5.15 -16.95 5.60
CA PHE A 131 4.85 -16.00 6.65
C PHE A 131 6.17 -15.59 7.30
N ASP A 132 6.60 -14.34 7.11
CA ASP A 132 7.76 -13.80 7.81
C ASP A 132 7.42 -13.61 9.29
N TYR A 133 7.60 -14.69 10.05
CA TYR A 133 7.29 -14.71 11.47
C TYR A 133 8.16 -13.72 12.26
N SER A 134 9.38 -13.44 11.80
CA SER A 134 10.29 -12.51 12.49
C SER A 134 9.81 -11.06 12.38
N SER A 135 9.29 -10.68 11.20
CA SER A 135 8.72 -9.35 10.96
C SER A 135 7.44 -9.13 11.77
N VAL A 136 6.58 -10.14 11.88
CA VAL A 136 5.26 -9.99 12.50
C VAL A 136 5.24 -10.27 14.01
N MET A 137 6.34 -10.79 14.57
CA MET A 137 6.46 -11.16 15.99
C MET A 137 6.07 -10.03 16.97
N PRO A 138 6.53 -8.77 16.82
CA PRO A 138 6.14 -7.69 17.72
C PRO A 138 4.62 -7.45 17.76
N HIS A 139 3.97 -7.52 16.59
CA HIS A 139 2.51 -7.38 16.48
C HIS A 139 1.78 -8.51 17.19
N ILE A 140 2.27 -9.75 17.08
CA ILE A 140 1.70 -10.92 17.76
C ILE A 140 1.81 -10.77 19.28
N VAL A 141 2.99 -10.37 19.79
CA VAL A 141 3.22 -10.17 21.23
C VAL A 141 2.27 -9.11 21.78
N VAL A 142 2.16 -7.95 21.14
CA VAL A 142 1.25 -6.89 21.59
C VAL A 142 -0.22 -7.32 21.49
N SER A 143 -0.59 -8.05 20.44
CA SER A 143 -1.94 -8.60 20.31
C SER A 143 -2.28 -9.59 21.43
N ALA A 144 -1.33 -10.45 21.81
CA ALA A 144 -1.49 -11.39 22.92
C ALA A 144 -1.63 -10.65 24.27
N LEU A 145 -0.83 -9.60 24.50
CA LEU A 145 -0.94 -8.76 25.69
C LEU A 145 -2.29 -8.03 25.74
N LEU A 146 -2.77 -7.50 24.62
CA LEU A 146 -4.10 -6.88 24.53
C LEU A 146 -5.21 -7.88 24.81
N MET A 147 -5.11 -9.10 24.28
CA MET A 147 -6.06 -10.18 24.59
C MET A 147 -6.09 -10.49 26.09
N ALA A 148 -4.92 -10.66 26.71
CA ALA A 148 -4.81 -10.87 28.16
C ALA A 148 -5.41 -9.69 28.95
N GLY A 149 -5.11 -8.45 28.53
CA GLY A 149 -5.67 -7.23 29.12
C GLY A 149 -7.20 -7.18 29.03
N ILE A 150 -7.78 -7.54 27.88
CA ILE A 150 -9.23 -7.61 27.69
C ILE A 150 -9.84 -8.66 28.63
N ILE A 151 -9.26 -9.86 28.72
CA ILE A 151 -9.74 -10.92 29.62
C ILE A 151 -9.72 -10.44 31.07
N VAL A 152 -8.61 -9.84 31.51
CA VAL A 152 -8.51 -9.27 32.86
C VAL A 152 -9.52 -8.14 33.07
N GLY A 153 -9.65 -7.22 32.11
CA GLY A 153 -10.61 -6.12 32.15
C GLY A 153 -12.04 -6.61 32.35
N VAL A 154 -12.48 -7.55 31.50
CA VAL A 154 -13.82 -8.16 31.58
C VAL A 154 -14.01 -8.90 32.92
N SER A 155 -13.03 -9.69 33.37
CA SER A 155 -13.13 -10.39 34.66
C SER A 155 -13.28 -9.41 35.84
N ARG A 156 -12.52 -8.31 35.84
CA ARG A 156 -12.58 -7.27 36.88
C ARG A 156 -13.90 -6.51 36.86
N MET A 157 -14.49 -6.30 35.68
CA MET A 157 -15.84 -5.72 35.54
C MET A 157 -16.90 -6.63 36.12
N LEU A 158 -16.85 -7.94 35.82
CA LEU A 158 -17.81 -8.93 36.33
C LEU A 158 -17.75 -9.08 37.85
N TRP A 159 -16.55 -9.03 38.43
CA TRP A 159 -16.36 -9.10 39.88
C TRP A 159 -16.50 -7.76 40.60
N GLY A 160 -16.72 -6.65 39.88
CA GLY A 160 -16.88 -5.31 40.49
C GLY A 160 -15.65 -4.82 41.26
N THR A 161 -14.45 -5.27 40.89
CA THR A 161 -13.22 -5.03 41.66
C THR A 161 -12.61 -3.64 41.46
N ALA A 162 -13.07 -2.89 40.46
CA ALA A 162 -12.61 -1.54 40.15
C ALA A 162 -13.69 -0.73 39.42
N ASP A 163 -13.41 0.54 39.15
CA ASP A 163 -14.34 1.45 38.49
C ASP A 163 -14.77 0.91 37.11
N PHE A 164 -16.07 0.66 36.98
CA PHE A 164 -16.66 0.04 35.80
C PHE A 164 -16.41 0.86 34.53
N TRP A 165 -16.57 2.18 34.59
CA TRP A 165 -16.45 3.04 33.42
C TRP A 165 -15.01 3.13 32.91
N THR A 166 -14.03 3.17 33.82
CA THR A 166 -12.61 3.17 33.48
C THR A 166 -12.18 1.83 32.89
N LEU A 167 -12.64 0.70 33.46
CA LEU A 167 -12.43 -0.63 32.88
C LEU A 167 -13.05 -0.75 31.49
N MET A 168 -14.30 -0.29 31.33
CA MET A 168 -15.02 -0.33 30.05
C MET A 168 -14.28 0.47 28.97
N LEU A 169 -13.84 1.70 29.29
CA LEU A 169 -13.11 2.56 28.36
C LEU A 169 -11.81 1.90 27.87
N ASN A 170 -10.98 1.41 28.80
CA ASN A 170 -9.71 0.76 28.45
C ASN A 170 -9.92 -0.56 27.71
N THR A 171 -10.93 -1.34 28.09
CA THR A 171 -11.28 -2.60 27.41
C THR A 171 -11.76 -2.32 25.99
N ALA A 172 -12.64 -1.34 25.78
CA ALA A 172 -13.10 -0.94 24.45
C ALA A 172 -11.95 -0.46 23.56
N TRP A 173 -11.04 0.36 24.09
CA TRP A 173 -9.85 0.80 23.35
C TRP A 173 -8.90 -0.36 23.03
N SER A 174 -8.77 -1.33 23.93
CA SER A 174 -7.97 -2.53 23.71
C SER A 174 -8.56 -3.40 22.60
N VAL A 175 -9.88 -3.57 22.56
CA VAL A 175 -10.58 -4.29 21.49
C VAL A 175 -10.34 -3.59 20.15
N PHE A 176 -10.51 -2.27 20.10
CA PHE A 176 -10.23 -1.49 18.89
C PHE A 176 -8.78 -1.67 18.42
N SER A 177 -7.82 -1.53 19.33
CA SER A 177 -6.38 -1.69 19.05
C SER A 177 -6.05 -3.10 18.54
N LEU A 178 -6.68 -4.12 19.15
CA LEU A 178 -6.53 -5.52 18.74
C LEU A 178 -7.06 -5.77 17.32
N LEU A 179 -8.23 -5.21 16.97
CA LEU A 179 -8.78 -5.33 15.61
C LEU A 179 -7.84 -4.72 14.56
N ILE A 180 -7.24 -3.56 14.85
CA ILE A 180 -6.27 -2.92 13.96
C ILE A 180 -5.02 -3.79 13.80
N LEU A 181 -4.47 -4.33 14.90
CA LEU A 181 -3.29 -5.19 14.85
C LEU A 181 -3.56 -6.51 14.12
N VAL A 182 -4.68 -7.17 14.38
CA VAL A 182 -5.07 -8.39 13.66
C VAL A 182 -5.21 -8.10 12.17
N SER A 183 -5.83 -6.98 11.80
CA SER A 183 -5.93 -6.56 10.39
C SER A 183 -4.55 -6.35 9.77
N ALA A 184 -3.64 -5.66 10.48
CA ALA A 184 -2.27 -5.47 10.01
C ALA A 184 -1.53 -6.80 9.81
N VAL A 185 -1.64 -7.74 10.75
CA VAL A 185 -1.05 -9.09 10.68
C VAL A 185 -1.60 -9.87 9.48
N LEU A 186 -2.92 -9.79 9.23
CA LEU A 186 -3.56 -10.46 8.10
C LEU A 186 -3.13 -9.89 6.75
N ILE A 187 -3.00 -8.56 6.64
CA ILE A 187 -2.52 -7.88 5.42
C ILE A 187 -1.04 -8.16 5.18
N GLY A 188 -0.24 -8.24 6.24
CA GLY A 188 1.18 -8.59 6.17
C GLY A 188 1.45 -10.02 5.73
N ARG A 189 0.41 -10.87 5.55
CA ARG A 189 0.58 -12.17 4.90
C ARG A 189 0.82 -11.93 3.41
N GLU A 190 2.10 -12.04 3.02
CA GLU A 190 2.51 -11.91 1.63
C GLU A 190 1.74 -12.90 0.75
N HIS A 191 0.82 -12.36 -0.06
CA HIS A 191 0.11 -13.14 -1.05
C HIS A 191 1.10 -13.62 -2.12
N ARG A 192 0.92 -14.85 -2.59
CA ARG A 192 1.78 -15.45 -3.62
C ARG A 192 1.83 -14.54 -4.85
N GLN A 193 2.93 -13.82 -5.02
CA GLN A 193 3.18 -13.04 -6.22
C GLN A 193 3.82 -13.95 -7.26
N THR A 194 2.99 -14.63 -8.05
CA THR A 194 3.46 -15.52 -9.13
C THR A 194 4.01 -14.74 -10.33
N ARG A 195 3.71 -13.44 -10.45
CA ARG A 195 4.06 -12.62 -11.61
C ARG A 195 5.25 -11.72 -11.29
N GLN A 196 6.29 -11.79 -12.11
CA GLN A 196 7.50 -10.97 -11.96
C GLN A 196 7.26 -9.50 -12.35
N ASN A 197 6.38 -9.26 -13.33
CA ASN A 197 6.16 -7.93 -13.91
C ASN A 197 4.71 -7.50 -13.70
N VAL A 198 4.54 -6.25 -13.28
CA VAL A 198 3.23 -5.60 -13.19
C VAL A 198 2.68 -5.41 -14.61
N ARG A 199 1.41 -5.77 -14.79
CA ARG A 199 0.66 -5.53 -16.04
C ARG A 199 -0.19 -4.29 -15.88
N VAL A 200 -0.25 -3.48 -16.93
CA VAL A 200 -1.08 -2.29 -17.03
C VAL A 200 -2.19 -2.59 -18.03
N GLU A 201 -3.42 -2.23 -17.70
CA GLU A 201 -4.53 -2.27 -18.64
C GLU A 201 -4.22 -1.34 -19.82
N ALA A 202 -4.15 -1.91 -21.01
CA ALA A 202 -3.66 -1.20 -22.18
C ALA A 202 -4.39 -1.73 -23.40
N ALA A 203 -5.17 -0.87 -24.06
CA ALA A 203 -5.80 -1.14 -25.36
C ALA A 203 -4.90 -0.64 -26.50
N LEU A 204 -3.82 -1.37 -26.79
CA LEU A 204 -2.88 -1.06 -27.87
C LEU A 204 -3.29 -1.83 -29.13
N PRO A 205 -3.30 -1.19 -30.31
CA PRO A 205 -3.46 -1.91 -31.56
C PRO A 205 -2.21 -2.75 -31.85
N VAL A 206 -2.44 -4.03 -32.11
CA VAL A 206 -1.40 -5.05 -32.33
C VAL A 206 -1.75 -5.86 -33.57
N SER A 207 -0.75 -6.19 -34.38
CA SER A 207 -0.88 -7.21 -35.43
C SER A 207 -0.17 -8.49 -34.95
N LEU A 208 -0.87 -9.61 -35.01
CA LEU A 208 -0.39 -10.94 -34.63
C LEU A 208 0.09 -11.68 -35.87
N TYR A 209 1.35 -12.14 -35.86
CA TYR A 209 1.92 -12.97 -36.92
C TYR A 209 1.93 -14.42 -36.46
N PHE A 210 1.28 -15.28 -37.23
CA PHE A 210 1.18 -16.72 -36.94
C PHE A 210 2.22 -17.52 -37.73
N ASP A 211 2.58 -18.68 -37.20
CA ASP A 211 3.45 -19.67 -37.84
C ASP A 211 2.99 -20.14 -39.23
N ASN A 212 1.67 -20.16 -39.46
CA ASN A 212 1.06 -20.48 -40.76
C ASN A 212 1.11 -19.32 -41.78
N GLY A 213 1.72 -18.19 -41.44
CA GLY A 213 1.83 -17.00 -42.28
C GLY A 213 0.60 -16.08 -42.29
N SER A 214 -0.44 -16.40 -41.52
CA SER A 214 -1.59 -15.51 -41.36
C SER A 214 -1.26 -14.33 -40.44
N VAL A 215 -1.92 -13.20 -40.69
CA VAL A 215 -1.78 -11.97 -39.90
C VAL A 215 -3.16 -11.53 -39.43
N VAL A 216 -3.28 -11.24 -38.14
CA VAL A 216 -4.55 -10.80 -37.53
C VAL A 216 -4.34 -9.52 -36.75
N ASP A 217 -5.10 -8.49 -37.13
CA ASP A 217 -5.20 -7.26 -36.37
C ASP A 217 -6.09 -7.46 -35.14
N ALA A 218 -5.58 -7.02 -34.00
CA ALA A 218 -6.19 -7.20 -32.70
C ALA A 218 -5.87 -6.03 -31.76
N VAL A 219 -6.39 -6.11 -30.54
CA VAL A 219 -6.15 -5.10 -29.50
C VAL A 219 -5.72 -5.81 -28.21
N THR A 220 -4.69 -5.29 -27.55
CA THR A 220 -4.28 -5.79 -26.24
C THR A 220 -5.35 -5.49 -25.20
N GLU A 221 -5.45 -6.33 -24.18
CA GLU A 221 -6.24 -6.05 -22.98
C GLU A 221 -5.34 -5.55 -21.85
N ASP A 222 -4.20 -6.21 -21.68
CA ASP A 222 -3.15 -5.80 -20.77
C ASP A 222 -1.77 -5.97 -21.41
N ALA A 223 -0.81 -5.18 -20.93
CA ALA A 223 0.58 -5.27 -21.34
C ALA A 223 1.53 -5.09 -20.14
N SER A 224 2.69 -5.73 -20.21
CA SER A 224 3.82 -5.56 -19.29
C SER A 224 5.12 -5.65 -20.05
N ILE A 225 6.23 -5.33 -19.40
CA ILE A 225 7.57 -5.54 -19.98
C ILE A 225 7.91 -7.02 -20.26
N GLY A 226 7.13 -7.99 -19.71
CA GLY A 226 7.38 -9.42 -19.89
C GLY A 226 6.40 -10.14 -20.83
N GLY A 227 5.35 -9.47 -21.28
CA GLY A 227 4.33 -10.06 -22.14
C GLY A 227 3.00 -9.31 -22.07
N LEU A 228 2.02 -9.80 -22.82
CA LEU A 228 0.73 -9.14 -23.03
C LEU A 228 -0.40 -10.14 -23.21
N ALA A 229 -1.64 -9.67 -23.03
CA ALA A 229 -2.84 -10.40 -23.36
C ALA A 229 -3.52 -9.70 -24.54
N VAL A 230 -3.88 -10.46 -25.57
CA VAL A 230 -4.52 -9.94 -26.79
C VAL A 230 -5.89 -10.55 -26.95
N ARG A 231 -6.89 -9.71 -27.21
CA ARG A 231 -8.23 -10.14 -27.54
C ARG A 231 -8.30 -10.45 -29.02
N VAL A 232 -8.65 -11.69 -29.34
CA VAL A 232 -8.71 -12.19 -30.72
C VAL A 232 -10.14 -12.61 -31.07
N PRO A 233 -10.55 -12.54 -32.35
CA PRO A 233 -11.83 -13.03 -32.80
C PRO A 233 -12.05 -14.50 -32.45
N ARG A 234 -13.29 -14.88 -32.08
CA ARG A 234 -13.61 -16.26 -31.65
C ARG A 234 -13.48 -17.29 -32.77
N GLU A 235 -13.46 -16.87 -34.03
CA GLU A 235 -13.36 -17.77 -35.18
C GLU A 235 -11.93 -18.25 -35.46
N LEU A 236 -10.91 -17.75 -34.75
CA LEU A 236 -9.52 -18.20 -34.95
C LEU A 236 -9.26 -19.55 -34.28
N ASP A 237 -8.73 -20.52 -35.05
CA ASP A 237 -8.24 -21.79 -34.51
C ASP A 237 -6.86 -21.64 -33.85
N LEU A 238 -6.87 -21.25 -32.58
CA LEU A 238 -5.69 -21.05 -31.74
C LEU A 238 -5.15 -22.34 -31.13
N ALA A 239 -5.80 -23.49 -31.39
CA ALA A 239 -5.33 -24.79 -30.91
C ALA A 239 -4.20 -25.34 -31.79
N ASN A 240 -4.23 -25.01 -33.09
CA ASN A 240 -3.28 -25.50 -34.09
C ASN A 240 -2.37 -24.42 -34.69
N THR A 241 -2.52 -23.16 -34.30
CA THR A 241 -1.68 -22.05 -34.77
C THR A 241 -1.02 -21.36 -33.60
N GLN A 242 0.24 -20.99 -33.77
CA GLN A 242 1.00 -20.26 -32.75
C GLN A 242 1.39 -18.88 -33.23
N VAL A 243 1.25 -17.90 -32.35
CA VAL A 243 1.78 -16.56 -32.58
C VAL A 243 3.30 -16.58 -32.36
N THR A 244 4.05 -16.21 -33.39
CA THR A 244 5.52 -16.16 -33.37
C THR A 244 6.03 -14.75 -33.11
N GLU A 245 5.37 -13.76 -33.71
CA GLU A 245 5.75 -12.35 -33.59
C GLU A 245 4.50 -11.49 -33.43
N ILE A 246 4.69 -10.33 -32.83
CA ILE A 246 3.69 -9.27 -32.83
C ILE A 246 4.30 -7.98 -33.32
N GLU A 247 3.45 -7.11 -33.82
CA GLU A 247 3.79 -5.73 -34.13
C GLU A 247 2.90 -4.80 -33.31
N LEU A 248 3.53 -4.01 -32.45
CA LEU A 248 2.86 -2.94 -31.71
C LEU A 248 2.91 -1.67 -32.54
N ARG A 249 1.74 -1.08 -32.79
CA ARG A 249 1.58 0.16 -33.55
C ARG A 249 1.38 1.31 -32.56
N THR A 250 2.45 1.97 -32.15
CA THR A 250 2.37 3.04 -31.12
C THR A 250 2.96 4.33 -31.65
N GLY A 251 2.17 5.40 -31.70
CA GLY A 251 2.67 6.75 -32.05
C GLY A 251 3.23 6.91 -33.47
N GLY A 252 2.90 6.01 -34.40
CA GLY A 252 3.42 6.00 -35.77
C GLY A 252 4.69 5.17 -35.95
N GLU A 253 5.23 4.58 -34.88
CA GLU A 253 6.32 3.61 -34.94
C GLU A 253 5.77 2.18 -34.87
N HIS A 254 6.46 1.29 -35.59
CA HIS A 254 6.13 -0.12 -35.72
C HIS A 254 7.19 -0.92 -34.95
N LEU A 255 6.79 -1.55 -33.85
CA LEU A 255 7.68 -2.31 -33.00
C LEU A 255 7.38 -3.80 -33.12
N ILE A 256 8.25 -4.52 -33.82
CA ILE A 256 8.14 -5.96 -33.98
C ILE A 256 8.84 -6.66 -32.81
N LEU A 257 8.12 -7.54 -32.12
CA LEU A 257 8.58 -8.23 -30.93
C LEU A 257 8.35 -9.75 -31.07
N PRO A 258 9.41 -10.56 -30.91
CA PRO A 258 9.28 -12.02 -30.87
C PRO A 258 8.56 -12.46 -29.60
N VAL A 259 7.62 -13.37 -29.74
CA VAL A 259 6.77 -13.85 -28.65
C VAL A 259 6.67 -15.37 -28.64
N GLN A 260 6.29 -15.89 -27.48
CA GLN A 260 5.84 -17.26 -27.32
C GLN A 260 4.45 -17.28 -26.70
N GLN A 261 3.57 -18.13 -27.23
CA GLN A 261 2.24 -18.36 -26.69
C GLN A 261 2.32 -19.03 -25.32
N ALA A 262 1.88 -18.32 -24.28
CA ALA A 262 1.88 -18.78 -22.90
C ALA A 262 0.54 -19.40 -22.47
N GLY A 263 -0.54 -19.14 -23.22
CA GLY A 263 -1.84 -19.78 -23.00
C GLY A 263 -2.96 -19.11 -23.79
N VAL A 264 -4.07 -19.83 -23.95
CA VAL A 264 -5.28 -19.39 -24.66
C VAL A 264 -6.49 -19.68 -23.78
N GLY A 265 -7.47 -18.77 -23.76
CA GLY A 265 -8.75 -18.99 -23.10
C GLY A 265 -9.67 -17.78 -23.19
N GLU A 266 -10.98 -18.01 -23.22
CA GLU A 266 -12.02 -16.96 -23.22
C GLU A 266 -11.88 -15.88 -24.32
N GLY A 267 -11.32 -16.24 -25.48
CA GLY A 267 -11.07 -15.28 -26.58
C GLY A 267 -9.82 -14.41 -26.37
N LEU A 268 -8.94 -14.79 -25.44
CA LEU A 268 -7.66 -14.15 -25.19
C LEU A 268 -6.50 -15.08 -25.52
N VAL A 269 -5.48 -14.52 -26.16
CA VAL A 269 -4.17 -15.13 -26.32
C VAL A 269 -3.20 -14.42 -25.39
N ARG A 270 -2.54 -15.18 -24.51
CA ARG A 270 -1.51 -14.68 -23.61
C ARG A 270 -0.15 -14.96 -24.23
N LEU A 271 0.62 -13.90 -24.44
CA LEU A 271 1.92 -13.93 -25.09
C LEU A 271 2.99 -13.51 -24.09
N ARG A 272 4.15 -14.17 -24.16
CA ARG A 272 5.36 -13.83 -23.42
C ARG A 272 6.42 -13.36 -24.41
N PHE A 273 7.11 -12.27 -24.10
CA PHE A 273 8.23 -11.84 -24.93
C PHE A 273 9.41 -12.81 -24.80
N LEU A 274 10.04 -13.10 -25.93
CA LEU A 274 11.31 -13.82 -25.98
C LEU A 274 12.47 -12.86 -25.68
N ASP A 275 13.71 -13.27 -25.95
CA ASP A 275 14.87 -12.42 -25.75
C ASP A 275 14.84 -11.23 -26.71
N LEU A 276 14.56 -10.05 -26.15
CA LEU A 276 14.45 -8.80 -26.88
C LEU A 276 15.80 -8.08 -26.99
N SER A 277 16.04 -7.48 -28.16
CA SER A 277 17.16 -6.55 -28.35
C SER A 277 17.03 -5.33 -27.42
N PHE A 278 18.09 -4.55 -27.28
CA PHE A 278 18.04 -3.32 -26.47
C PHE A 278 17.02 -2.32 -27.02
N GLU A 279 17.01 -2.13 -28.35
CA GLU A 279 16.06 -1.25 -29.04
C GLU A 279 14.62 -1.73 -28.85
N GLN A 280 14.37 -3.03 -28.98
CA GLN A 280 13.05 -3.62 -28.75
C GLN A 280 12.56 -3.41 -27.30
N ARG A 281 13.45 -3.57 -26.31
CA ARG A 281 13.12 -3.31 -24.90
C ARG A 281 12.83 -1.84 -24.63
N MET A 282 13.60 -0.94 -25.25
CA MET A 282 13.38 0.50 -25.11
C MET A 282 12.04 0.91 -25.72
N GLY A 283 11.76 0.48 -26.96
CA GLY A 283 10.49 0.73 -27.64
C GLY A 283 9.30 0.18 -26.85
N LEU A 284 9.42 -1.05 -26.32
CA LEU A 284 8.37 -1.65 -25.49
C LEU A 284 8.12 -0.84 -24.21
N SER A 285 9.19 -0.34 -23.58
CA SER A 285 9.07 0.47 -22.37
C SER A 285 8.36 1.78 -22.65
N VAL A 286 8.68 2.46 -23.77
CA VAL A 286 7.98 3.68 -24.20
C VAL A 286 6.51 3.38 -24.54
N ALA A 287 6.25 2.30 -25.27
CA ALA A 287 4.91 1.93 -25.70
C ALA A 287 3.97 1.56 -24.53
N VAL A 288 4.50 0.91 -23.49
CA VAL A 288 3.70 0.48 -22.33
C VAL A 288 3.69 1.51 -21.20
N LEU A 289 4.85 2.06 -20.84
CA LEU A 289 5.01 2.91 -19.65
C LEU A 289 5.06 4.41 -19.99
N GLY A 290 5.44 4.78 -21.21
CA GLY A 290 5.57 6.17 -21.65
C GLY A 290 4.23 6.86 -21.94
N ARG A 291 3.13 6.13 -21.92
CA ARG A 291 1.80 6.66 -22.18
C ARG A 291 1.23 7.38 -20.97
N SER A 292 0.75 8.61 -21.12
CA SER A 292 0.10 9.35 -20.02
C SER A 292 -1.23 8.72 -19.59
N ASP A 293 -2.00 8.21 -20.55
CA ASP A 293 -3.31 7.60 -20.30
C ASP A 293 -3.22 6.28 -19.51
N ALA A 294 -2.06 5.64 -19.47
CA ALA A 294 -1.79 4.50 -18.61
C ALA A 294 -1.85 4.88 -17.11
N TRP A 295 -1.61 6.15 -16.78
CA TRP A 295 -1.47 6.64 -15.39
C TRP A 295 -2.61 7.56 -14.94
N GLU A 296 -3.52 7.91 -15.85
CA GLU A 296 -4.72 8.67 -15.52
C GLU A 296 -5.74 7.79 -14.77
N THR A 297 -6.32 8.32 -13.69
CA THR A 297 -7.41 7.65 -12.98
C THR A 297 -8.66 7.58 -13.85
N SER A 298 -9.49 6.55 -13.66
CA SER A 298 -10.75 6.36 -14.40
C SER A 298 -11.65 7.61 -14.43
N ASP A 299 -11.68 8.38 -13.34
CA ASP A 299 -12.44 9.63 -13.25
C ASP A 299 -11.91 10.72 -14.19
N VAL A 300 -10.59 10.81 -14.33
CA VAL A 300 -9.90 11.77 -15.21
C VAL A 300 -10.02 11.32 -16.67
N LYS A 301 -10.00 10.00 -16.94
CA LYS A 301 -10.27 9.45 -18.26
C LYS A 301 -11.68 9.81 -18.75
N LEU A 302 -12.69 9.71 -17.89
CA LEU A 302 -14.06 10.11 -18.21
C LEU A 302 -14.15 11.61 -18.50
N GLU A 303 -13.57 12.46 -17.64
CA GLU A 303 -13.59 13.91 -17.81
C GLU A 303 -12.85 14.35 -19.10
N ASN A 304 -11.69 13.77 -19.39
CA ASN A 304 -10.92 14.02 -20.61
C ASN A 304 -11.64 13.53 -21.88
N THR A 305 -12.40 12.43 -21.79
CA THR A 305 -13.19 11.92 -22.92
C THR A 305 -14.34 12.87 -23.25
N VAL A 306 -15.08 13.32 -22.24
CA VAL A 306 -16.17 14.29 -22.39
C VAL A 306 -15.68 15.62 -22.98
N LEU A 307 -14.51 16.10 -22.55
CA LEU A 307 -13.92 17.34 -23.09
C LEU A 307 -13.42 17.21 -24.53
N ARG A 308 -13.03 16.00 -24.97
CA ARG A 308 -12.62 15.72 -26.35
C ARG A 308 -13.80 15.57 -27.30
N GLU A 309 -14.93 15.03 -26.84
CA GLU A 309 -16.17 14.94 -27.63
C GLU A 309 -16.90 16.29 -27.77
N ALA A 310 -16.59 17.26 -26.89
CA ALA A 310 -17.15 18.61 -26.94
C ALA A 310 -16.38 19.59 -27.85
N ARG A 311 -15.32 19.14 -28.54
CA ARG A 311 -14.52 19.92 -29.51
C ARG A 311 -14.66 19.35 -30.91
#